data_AF-A0AAU0PPQ1-F1
#
_entry.id   AF-A0AAU0PPQ1-F1
#
_cell.length_a   1.000
_cell.length_b   1.000
_cell.length_c   1.000
_cell.angle_alpha   90.00
_cell.angle_beta   90.00
_cell.angle_gamma   90.00
#
_symmetry.space_group_name_H-M   'P 1'
#
loop_
_entity.id
_entity.type
_entity.pdbx_description
1 polymer ?
#
loop_
_entity_poly.entity_id
_entity_poly.type
_entity_poly.pdbx_seq_one_letter_code
_entity_poly.pdbx_strand_id
1 'polypeptide(L)'
;MENNYVVLIFDHNAGGGSHYYIDYEIKKRIEKSEIVYLTRYDLSTSKYIIKTFNKNINTNFETKELIDCFNFISKVKFDEIFINSLVTYPQVSKTIELILQIHEKNKNCKMVIPIHDYFTICPSYNLLNYNKEFCFIPEDTSVCSKCLKNTDINIWREKWWYKILNKSTQILCFSNSSKNIFLKVYSDLSSKINVIPHKTRDKLKKIYNPKLNKENNEIRIGILGNIHISKGANIVKDLVEYIDNNKINAKVIVIGSLHLKIESNSLEITGEYKRSNLENIVKNKNINRFLIPSICPETFSYTTEEVIQMGYPLFVFNIGAQAERVSNYPLGTVVEINNFYEYILK
;
A
#
# COMPACT_ATOMS: atom_id res chain seq x y z
N MET A 1 -28.29 -9.26 -26.81
CA MET A 1 -27.18 -8.41 -26.29
C MET A 1 -26.27 -9.33 -25.50
N GLU A 2 -25.01 -9.47 -25.90
CA GLU A 2 -24.04 -10.17 -25.06
C GLU A 2 -24.09 -9.56 -23.66
N ASN A 3 -24.34 -10.37 -22.64
CA ASN A 3 -24.52 -9.89 -21.28
C ASN A 3 -23.12 -9.55 -20.75
N ASN A 4 -22.65 -8.32 -21.03
CA ASN A 4 -21.34 -7.84 -20.61
C ASN A 4 -21.23 -7.96 -19.08
N TYR A 5 -20.14 -8.55 -18.59
CA TYR A 5 -19.88 -8.65 -17.15
C TYR A 5 -19.67 -7.25 -16.56
N VAL A 6 -20.42 -6.90 -15.51
CA VAL A 6 -20.47 -5.55 -14.94
C VAL A 6 -19.86 -5.54 -13.54
N VAL A 7 -18.92 -4.63 -13.33
CA VAL A 7 -18.07 -4.58 -12.14
C VAL A 7 -18.20 -3.23 -11.45
N LEU A 8 -18.47 -3.24 -10.15
CA LEU A 8 -18.46 -2.05 -9.30
C LEU A 8 -17.19 -2.04 -8.45
N ILE A 9 -16.36 -1.02 -8.61
CA ILE A 9 -15.12 -0.84 -7.86
C ILE A 9 -15.28 0.30 -6.85
N PHE A 10 -14.91 0.07 -5.60
CA PHE A 10 -14.74 1.11 -4.58
C PHE A 10 -13.24 1.31 -4.31
N ASP A 11 -12.75 2.53 -4.50
CA ASP A 11 -11.33 2.84 -4.36
C ASP A 11 -11.13 4.24 -3.74
N HIS A 12 -9.91 4.49 -3.26
CA HIS A 12 -9.51 5.80 -2.75
C HIS A 12 -8.75 6.60 -3.82
N ASN A 13 -8.76 7.94 -3.72
CA ASN A 13 -8.04 8.82 -4.65
C ASN A 13 -6.71 9.34 -4.08
N ALA A 14 -6.04 8.60 -3.20
CA ALA A 14 -4.82 9.06 -2.52
C ALA A 14 -3.50 8.67 -3.22
N GLY A 15 -3.58 8.07 -4.41
CA GLY A 15 -2.42 7.60 -5.18
C GLY A 15 -1.71 6.38 -4.58
N GLY A 16 -0.47 6.13 -5.01
CA GLY A 16 0.36 5.02 -4.51
C GLY A 16 0.13 3.68 -5.23
N GLY A 17 0.70 2.61 -4.68
CA GLY A 17 0.71 1.28 -5.31
C GLY A 17 -0.68 0.64 -5.51
N SER A 18 -1.63 0.94 -4.63
CA SER A 18 -3.04 0.50 -4.74
C SER A 18 -3.75 1.14 -5.94
N HIS A 19 -3.50 2.43 -6.20
CA HIS A 19 -4.05 3.13 -7.35
C HIS A 19 -3.55 2.55 -8.68
N TYR A 20 -2.23 2.30 -8.77
CA TYR A 20 -1.64 1.65 -9.95
C TYR A 20 -2.21 0.26 -10.21
N TYR A 21 -2.52 -0.49 -9.14
CA TYR A 21 -3.17 -1.79 -9.24
C TYR A 21 -4.59 -1.67 -9.83
N ILE A 22 -5.39 -0.70 -9.37
CA ILE A 22 -6.73 -0.47 -9.91
C ILE A 22 -6.70 -0.03 -11.36
N ASP A 23 -5.80 0.87 -11.75
CA ASP A 23 -5.67 1.28 -13.15
C ASP A 23 -5.31 0.09 -14.06
N TYR A 24 -4.48 -0.83 -13.57
CA TYR A 24 -4.17 -2.08 -14.28
C TYR A 24 -5.39 -2.99 -14.42
N GLU A 25 -6.12 -3.19 -13.33
CA GLU A 25 -7.27 -4.08 -13.30
C GLU A 25 -8.39 -3.54 -14.20
N ILE A 26 -8.65 -2.24 -14.19
CA ILE A 26 -9.60 -1.58 -15.10
C ILE A 26 -9.21 -1.84 -16.55
N LYS A 27 -7.94 -1.63 -16.92
CA LYS A 27 -7.47 -1.87 -18.30
C LYS A 27 -7.71 -3.31 -18.75
N LYS A 28 -7.35 -4.29 -17.91
CA LYS A 28 -7.52 -5.72 -18.18
C LYS A 28 -9.00 -6.11 -18.34
N ARG A 29 -9.89 -5.48 -17.57
CA ARG A 29 -11.33 -5.71 -17.65
C ARG A 29 -11.93 -5.12 -18.92
N ILE A 30 -11.52 -3.92 -19.32
CA ILE A 30 -11.93 -3.31 -20.60
C ILE A 30 -11.48 -4.17 -21.79
N GLU A 31 -10.25 -4.72 -21.76
CA GLU A 31 -9.75 -5.63 -22.81
C GLU A 31 -10.65 -6.86 -23.00
N LYS A 32 -11.21 -7.36 -21.90
CA LYS A 32 -12.20 -8.46 -21.86
C LYS A 32 -13.64 -8.04 -22.21
N SER A 33 -13.86 -6.80 -22.62
CA SER A 33 -15.19 -6.23 -22.88
C SER A 33 -16.10 -6.15 -21.63
N GLU A 34 -15.53 -6.12 -20.43
CA GLU A 34 -16.29 -5.87 -19.19
C GLU A 34 -16.64 -4.38 -19.06
N ILE A 35 -17.70 -4.06 -18.31
CA ILE A 35 -18.09 -2.69 -17.96
C ILE A 35 -17.69 -2.41 -16.52
N VAL A 36 -16.93 -1.34 -16.30
CA VAL A 36 -16.44 -0.99 -14.96
C VAL A 36 -17.05 0.32 -14.48
N TYR A 37 -17.65 0.30 -13.30
CA TYR A 37 -18.07 1.47 -12.53
C TYR A 37 -17.07 1.68 -11.40
N LEU A 38 -16.22 2.70 -11.51
CA LEU A 38 -15.26 3.08 -10.49
C LEU A 38 -15.85 4.19 -9.63
N THR A 39 -15.99 3.93 -8.33
CA THR A 39 -16.43 4.90 -7.34
C THR A 39 -15.24 5.33 -6.49
N ARG A 40 -15.13 6.64 -6.25
CA ARG A 40 -14.14 7.23 -5.36
C ARG A 40 -14.77 8.40 -4.59
N TYR A 41 -14.29 8.67 -3.38
CA TYR A 41 -14.51 9.96 -2.73
C TYR A 41 -13.25 10.82 -2.86
N ASP A 42 -13.40 11.98 -3.48
CA ASP A 42 -12.36 12.98 -3.63
C ASP A 42 -12.40 13.98 -2.47
N LEU A 43 -11.37 13.91 -1.62
CA LEU A 43 -11.22 14.78 -0.45
C LEU A 43 -11.05 16.26 -0.85
N SER A 44 -10.45 16.55 -2.00
CA SER A 44 -10.15 17.93 -2.42
C SER A 44 -11.42 18.69 -2.82
N THR A 45 -12.34 18.01 -3.49
CA THR A 45 -13.61 18.58 -3.93
C THR A 45 -14.78 18.21 -3.01
N SER A 46 -14.56 17.31 -2.04
CA SER A 46 -15.57 16.75 -1.14
C SER A 46 -16.75 16.12 -1.90
N LYS A 47 -16.45 15.38 -2.97
CA LYS A 47 -17.45 14.76 -3.85
C LYS A 47 -17.22 13.26 -4.01
N TYR A 48 -18.31 12.53 -4.17
CA TYR A 48 -18.33 11.19 -4.74
C TYR A 48 -18.26 11.30 -6.26
N ILE A 49 -17.36 10.53 -6.86
CA ILE A 49 -17.13 10.48 -8.30
C ILE A 49 -17.38 9.05 -8.75
N ILE A 50 -18.19 8.89 -9.79
CA ILE A 50 -18.44 7.61 -10.46
C ILE A 50 -17.99 7.74 -11.90
N LYS A 51 -16.96 6.97 -12.27
CA LYS A 51 -16.49 6.85 -13.64
C LYS A 51 -16.93 5.52 -14.22
N THR A 52 -17.54 5.55 -15.41
CA THR A 52 -17.91 4.34 -16.13
C THR A 52 -16.96 4.13 -17.28
N PHE A 53 -16.36 2.95 -17.37
CA PHE A 53 -15.45 2.57 -18.43
C PHE A 53 -15.99 1.36 -19.20
N ASN A 54 -16.02 1.46 -20.52
CA ASN A 54 -16.03 0.33 -21.43
C ASN A 54 -15.28 0.71 -22.74
N LYS A 55 -15.29 -0.15 -23.76
CA LYS A 55 -14.58 0.11 -25.03
C LYS A 55 -15.02 1.39 -25.76
N ASN A 56 -16.25 1.85 -25.54
CA ASN A 56 -16.90 2.93 -26.30
C ASN A 56 -17.42 4.09 -25.43
N ILE A 57 -17.47 3.91 -24.11
CA ILE A 57 -18.12 4.80 -23.15
C ILE A 57 -17.11 5.16 -22.06
N ASN A 58 -16.94 6.46 -21.86
CA ASN A 58 -16.29 7.04 -20.72
C ASN A 58 -17.18 8.17 -20.18
N THR A 59 -17.93 7.89 -19.11
CA THR A 59 -18.80 8.89 -18.48
C THR A 59 -18.36 9.17 -17.05
N ASN A 60 -18.68 10.38 -16.59
CA ASN A 60 -18.39 10.85 -15.24
C ASN A 60 -19.69 11.36 -14.59
N PHE A 61 -19.97 10.89 -13.39
CA PHE A 61 -21.04 11.41 -12.53
C PHE A 61 -20.43 11.87 -11.21
N GLU A 62 -20.87 13.03 -10.72
CA GLU A 62 -20.39 13.60 -9.48
C GLU A 62 -21.55 14.03 -8.59
N THR A 63 -21.43 13.81 -7.30
CA THR A 63 -22.37 14.33 -6.30
C THR A 63 -21.65 14.57 -4.97
N LYS A 64 -22.19 15.47 -4.15
CA LYS A 64 -21.73 15.67 -2.77
C LYS A 64 -22.35 14.65 -1.81
N GLU A 65 -23.51 14.11 -2.16
CA GLU A 65 -24.31 13.28 -1.27
C GLU A 65 -24.05 11.78 -1.50
N LEU A 66 -23.77 11.06 -0.42
CA LEU A 66 -23.57 9.60 -0.45
C LEU A 66 -24.80 8.89 -1.03
N ILE A 67 -26.00 9.35 -0.64
CA ILE A 67 -27.25 8.71 -1.06
C ILE A 67 -27.48 8.83 -2.57
N ASP A 68 -27.13 9.97 -3.18
CA ASP A 68 -27.26 10.17 -4.63
C ASP A 68 -26.30 9.27 -5.40
N CYS A 69 -25.09 9.09 -4.88
CA CYS A 69 -24.10 8.17 -5.43
C CYS A 69 -24.66 6.74 -5.47
N PHE A 70 -25.22 6.26 -4.35
CA PHE A 70 -25.79 4.91 -4.29
C PHE A 70 -27.14 4.79 -5.04
N ASN A 71 -27.94 5.86 -5.14
CA ASN A 71 -29.14 5.90 -5.97
C ASN A 71 -28.79 5.76 -7.46
N PHE A 72 -27.67 6.33 -7.91
CA PHE A 72 -27.18 6.13 -9.27
C PHE A 72 -26.74 4.68 -9.49
N ILE A 73 -25.90 4.15 -8.61
CA ILE A 73 -25.30 2.81 -8.73
C ILE A 73 -26.38 1.71 -8.63
N SER A 74 -27.34 1.85 -7.73
CA SER A 74 -28.38 0.83 -7.48
C SER A 74 -29.33 0.56 -8.65
N LYS A 75 -29.29 1.40 -9.70
CA LYS A 75 -30.02 1.19 -10.97
C LYS A 75 -29.33 0.18 -11.89
N VAL A 76 -28.07 -0.15 -11.63
CA VAL A 76 -27.26 -1.06 -12.42
C VAL A 76 -27.25 -2.44 -11.77
N LYS A 77 -27.29 -3.48 -12.61
CA LYS A 77 -27.07 -4.85 -12.16
C LYS A 77 -25.58 -5.16 -12.24
N PHE A 78 -25.00 -5.64 -11.13
CA PHE A 78 -23.58 -5.97 -11.03
C PHE A 78 -23.36 -7.46 -10.88
N ASP A 79 -22.37 -7.98 -11.61
CA ASP A 79 -21.88 -9.35 -11.47
C ASP A 79 -20.76 -9.43 -10.42
N GLU A 80 -20.08 -8.31 -10.14
CA GLU A 80 -19.01 -8.23 -9.16
C GLU A 80 -18.94 -6.87 -8.46
N ILE A 81 -18.69 -6.90 -7.14
CA ILE A 81 -18.29 -5.76 -6.33
C ILE A 81 -16.85 -5.99 -5.86
N PHE A 82 -15.97 -5.04 -6.18
CA PHE A 82 -14.57 -5.06 -5.85
C PHE A 82 -14.25 -3.90 -4.89
N ILE A 83 -13.94 -4.19 -3.63
CA ILE A 83 -13.74 -3.18 -2.59
C ILE A 83 -12.25 -3.02 -2.32
N ASN A 84 -11.61 -2.12 -3.07
CA ASN A 84 -10.18 -1.90 -2.98
C ASN A 84 -9.76 -1.22 -1.68
N SER A 85 -10.43 -0.09 -1.37
CA SER A 85 -10.20 0.68 -0.15
C SER A 85 -11.31 1.70 0.02
N LEU A 86 -11.69 1.94 1.27
CA LEU A 86 -12.66 2.97 1.65
C LEU A 86 -12.01 4.10 2.46
N VAL A 87 -10.67 4.20 2.48
CA VAL A 87 -9.93 5.13 3.36
C VAL A 87 -10.37 6.59 3.24
N THR A 88 -10.76 7.04 2.04
CA THR A 88 -11.19 8.43 1.83
C THR A 88 -12.68 8.67 2.05
N TYR A 89 -13.49 7.62 2.31
CA TYR A 89 -14.94 7.75 2.43
C TYR A 89 -15.31 8.28 3.83
N PRO A 90 -16.06 9.38 3.96
CA PRO A 90 -16.33 10.00 5.27
C PRO A 90 -17.30 9.19 6.14
N GLN A 91 -18.30 8.53 5.53
CA GLN A 91 -19.34 7.77 6.23
C GLN A 91 -19.14 6.27 6.02
N VAL A 92 -18.04 5.71 6.52
CA VAL A 92 -17.61 4.32 6.24
C VAL A 92 -18.69 3.30 6.62
N SER A 93 -19.29 3.43 7.81
CA SER A 93 -20.37 2.53 8.27
C SER A 93 -21.55 2.54 7.31
N LYS A 94 -22.03 3.72 6.93
CA LYS A 94 -23.14 3.88 6.00
C LYS A 94 -22.80 3.39 4.60
N THR A 95 -21.58 3.64 4.16
CA THR A 95 -21.07 3.15 2.88
C THR A 95 -21.09 1.62 2.84
N ILE A 96 -20.63 0.95 3.90
CA ILE A 96 -20.66 -0.51 4.02
C ILE A 96 -22.10 -1.03 3.98
N GLU A 97 -23.03 -0.42 4.72
CA GLU A 97 -24.45 -0.80 4.68
C GLU A 97 -25.03 -0.73 3.27
N LEU A 98 -24.76 0.35 2.55
CA LEU A 98 -25.27 0.54 1.19
C LEU A 98 -24.61 -0.41 0.18
N ILE A 99 -23.33 -0.76 0.36
CA ILE A 99 -22.67 -1.79 -0.47
C ILE A 99 -23.33 -3.15 -0.25
N LEU A 100 -23.62 -3.51 1.01
CA LEU A 100 -24.32 -4.75 1.34
C LEU A 100 -25.70 -4.79 0.69
N GLN A 101 -26.45 -3.69 0.70
CA GLN A 101 -27.75 -3.60 0.02
C GLN A 101 -27.64 -3.78 -1.50
N ILE A 102 -26.62 -3.21 -2.14
CA ILE A 102 -26.35 -3.45 -3.57
C ILE A 102 -26.06 -4.94 -3.80
N HIS A 103 -25.18 -5.53 -3.00
CA HIS A 103 -24.82 -6.94 -3.14
C HIS A 103 -26.04 -7.86 -3.00
N GLU A 104 -26.90 -7.62 -2.00
CA GLU A 104 -28.12 -8.41 -1.75
C GLU A 104 -29.14 -8.30 -2.89
N LYS A 105 -29.25 -7.12 -3.53
CA LYS A 105 -30.12 -6.91 -4.69
C LYS A 105 -29.65 -7.67 -5.94
N ASN A 106 -28.35 -7.95 -6.05
CA ASN A 106 -27.73 -8.58 -7.21
C ASN A 106 -27.47 -10.07 -6.97
N LYS A 107 -28.43 -10.92 -7.35
CA LYS A 107 -28.29 -12.39 -7.27
C LYS A 107 -27.00 -12.84 -7.97
N ASN A 108 -26.22 -13.70 -7.30
CA ASN A 108 -24.93 -14.24 -7.75
C ASN A 108 -23.80 -13.21 -7.94
N CYS A 109 -23.95 -11.99 -7.42
CA CYS A 109 -22.89 -11.00 -7.42
C CYS A 109 -21.71 -11.50 -6.56
N LYS A 110 -20.50 -11.51 -7.14
CA LYS A 110 -19.28 -11.79 -6.38
C LYS A 110 -18.87 -10.57 -5.59
N MET A 111 -18.33 -10.77 -4.39
CA MET A 111 -17.71 -9.69 -3.63
C MET A 111 -16.25 -10.03 -3.34
N VAL A 112 -15.34 -9.23 -3.88
CA VAL A 112 -13.89 -9.41 -3.77
C VAL A 112 -13.28 -8.24 -3.00
N ILE A 113 -12.50 -8.55 -1.96
CA ILE A 113 -11.90 -7.55 -1.07
C ILE A 113 -10.38 -7.76 -1.01
N PRO A 114 -9.58 -7.00 -1.77
CA PRO A 114 -8.14 -6.99 -1.58
C PRO A 114 -7.70 -6.20 -0.34
N ILE A 115 -6.70 -6.74 0.36
CA ILE A 115 -6.04 -6.12 1.51
C ILE A 115 -4.82 -5.34 1.02
N HIS A 116 -5.07 -4.19 0.38
CA HIS A 116 -3.99 -3.26 -0.04
C HIS A 116 -3.50 -2.37 1.11
N ASP A 117 -4.36 -2.15 2.08
CA ASP A 117 -4.11 -1.45 3.34
C ASP A 117 -4.81 -2.20 4.47
N TYR A 118 -4.60 -1.78 5.72
CA TYR A 118 -5.23 -2.39 6.89
C TYR A 118 -6.41 -1.56 7.41
N PHE A 119 -7.09 -0.80 6.54
CA PHE A 119 -8.24 -0.01 6.94
C PHE A 119 -9.39 -0.88 7.45
N THR A 120 -9.49 -2.11 6.95
CA THR A 120 -10.44 -3.10 7.48
C THR A 120 -10.17 -3.45 8.94
N ILE A 121 -8.90 -3.43 9.37
CA ILE A 121 -8.46 -3.77 10.73
C ILE A 121 -8.57 -2.57 11.68
N CYS A 122 -8.22 -1.37 11.22
CA CYS A 122 -8.13 -0.16 12.03
C CYS A 122 -8.24 1.11 11.17
N PRO A 123 -8.91 2.19 11.65
CA PRO A 123 -8.92 3.49 10.95
C PRO A 123 -7.52 4.07 10.67
N SER A 124 -6.55 3.82 11.56
CA SER A 124 -5.13 4.09 11.32
C SER A 124 -4.55 2.99 10.42
N TYR A 125 -4.98 2.93 9.16
CA TYR A 125 -4.73 1.86 8.17
C TYR A 125 -3.26 1.41 7.99
N ASN A 126 -2.28 2.12 8.57
CA ASN A 126 -0.87 1.77 8.64
C ASN A 126 -0.46 1.01 9.92
N LEU A 127 -1.42 0.76 10.83
CA LEU A 127 -1.27 0.07 12.10
C LEU A 127 -0.23 0.68 13.05
N LEU A 128 0.04 1.98 12.93
CA LEU A 128 0.92 2.70 13.85
C LEU A 128 0.14 3.21 15.07
N ASN A 129 0.76 3.08 16.24
CA ASN A 129 0.26 3.62 17.51
C ASN A 129 0.50 5.15 17.60
N TYR A 130 0.14 5.75 18.74
CA TYR A 130 0.33 7.17 19.02
C TYR A 130 1.82 7.60 19.07
N ASN A 131 2.73 6.67 19.35
CA ASN A 131 4.19 6.85 19.29
C ASN A 131 4.80 6.64 17.90
N LYS A 132 3.99 6.36 16.87
CA LYS A 132 4.46 6.03 15.52
C LYS A 132 5.23 4.71 15.43
N GLU A 133 4.90 3.75 16.28
CA GLU A 133 5.44 2.39 16.22
C GLU A 133 4.36 1.44 15.71
N PHE A 134 4.74 0.38 14.99
CA PHE A 134 3.80 -0.68 14.65
C PHE A 134 3.22 -1.27 15.94
N CYS A 135 1.89 -1.20 16.10
CA CYS A 135 1.25 -1.58 17.36
C CYS A 135 1.13 -3.09 17.57
N PHE A 136 1.55 -3.90 16.58
CA PHE A 136 1.42 -5.36 16.55
C PHE A 136 0.00 -5.91 16.66
N ILE A 137 -1.01 -5.04 16.56
CA ILE A 137 -2.44 -5.34 16.73
C ILE A 137 -2.68 -5.96 18.11
N PRO A 138 -2.77 -5.14 19.16
CA PRO A 138 -2.87 -5.64 20.53
C PRO A 138 -4.16 -6.43 20.73
N GLU A 139 -4.09 -7.51 21.51
CA GLU A 139 -5.25 -8.32 21.92
C GLU A 139 -6.18 -7.52 22.84
N ASP A 140 -5.60 -6.81 23.82
CA ASP A 140 -6.34 -5.85 24.63
C ASP A 140 -6.70 -4.61 23.80
N THR A 141 -7.92 -4.60 23.27
CA THR A 141 -8.46 -3.50 22.48
C THR A 141 -8.68 -2.20 23.26
N SER A 142 -8.68 -2.22 24.60
CA SER A 142 -8.86 -1.01 25.41
C SER A 142 -7.75 0.02 25.16
N VAL A 143 -6.54 -0.44 24.83
CA VAL A 143 -5.40 0.42 24.52
C VAL A 143 -5.60 1.22 23.23
N CYS A 144 -6.48 0.77 22.33
CA CYS A 144 -6.78 1.47 21.08
C CYS A 144 -7.43 2.84 21.32
N SER A 145 -8.09 3.05 22.48
CA SER A 145 -8.65 4.35 22.88
C SER A 145 -7.61 5.48 22.94
N LYS A 146 -6.33 5.15 23.20
CA LYS A 146 -5.23 6.12 23.16
C LYS A 146 -4.97 6.66 21.75
N CYS A 147 -5.27 5.86 20.72
CA CYS A 147 -5.08 6.22 19.31
C CYS A 147 -6.37 6.74 18.67
N LEU A 148 -7.50 6.12 18.98
CA LEU A 148 -8.79 6.34 18.31
C LEU A 148 -9.73 7.12 19.24
N LYS A 149 -9.85 8.43 19.01
CA LYS A 149 -10.70 9.31 19.82
C LYS A 149 -12.19 9.13 19.57
N ASN A 150 -12.56 8.96 18.29
CA ASN A 150 -13.96 9.02 17.83
C ASN A 150 -14.46 7.68 17.28
N THR A 151 -13.72 6.59 17.48
CA THR A 151 -14.06 5.29 16.89
C THR A 151 -13.66 4.18 17.84
N ASP A 152 -14.66 3.41 18.27
CA ASP A 152 -14.43 2.16 18.99
C ASP A 152 -13.94 1.10 18.01
N ILE A 153 -12.81 0.47 18.32
CA ILE A 153 -12.15 -0.51 17.45
C ILE A 153 -12.96 -1.81 17.31
N ASN A 154 -13.75 -2.19 18.31
CA ASN A 154 -14.62 -3.37 18.25
C ASN A 154 -15.85 -3.07 17.39
N ILE A 155 -16.43 -1.86 17.48
CA ILE A 155 -17.47 -1.41 16.54
C ILE A 155 -16.94 -1.44 15.11
N TRP A 156 -15.75 -0.88 14.88
CA TRP A 156 -15.10 -0.87 13.57
C TRP A 156 -14.95 -2.28 12.99
N ARG A 157 -14.37 -3.19 13.78
CA ARG A 157 -14.04 -4.55 13.34
C ARG A 157 -15.26 -5.43 13.19
N GLU A 158 -16.13 -5.49 14.21
CA GLU A 158 -17.23 -6.46 14.28
C GLU A 158 -18.52 -5.93 13.66
N LYS A 159 -18.89 -4.67 13.94
CA LYS A 159 -20.18 -4.13 13.51
C LYS A 159 -20.15 -3.64 12.06
N TRP A 160 -18.99 -3.19 11.58
CA TRP A 160 -18.84 -2.64 10.24
C TRP A 160 -18.13 -3.61 9.31
N TRP A 161 -16.83 -3.85 9.52
CA TRP A 161 -16.02 -4.61 8.55
C TRP A 161 -16.32 -6.10 8.51
N TYR A 162 -16.54 -6.76 9.65
CA TYR A 162 -16.82 -8.20 9.67
C TYR A 162 -18.06 -8.57 8.85
N LYS A 163 -19.11 -7.74 8.86
CA LYS A 163 -20.34 -7.99 8.07
C LYS A 163 -20.05 -8.14 6.59
N ILE A 164 -19.27 -7.22 6.02
CA ILE A 164 -18.96 -7.22 4.59
C ILE A 164 -17.89 -8.25 4.24
N LEU A 165 -16.87 -8.42 5.09
CA LEU A 165 -15.85 -9.45 4.92
C LEU A 165 -16.48 -10.86 4.97
N ASN A 166 -17.41 -11.12 5.89
CA ASN A 166 -18.10 -12.41 5.97
C ASN A 166 -19.03 -12.66 4.78
N LYS A 167 -19.59 -11.62 4.14
CA LYS A 167 -20.36 -11.77 2.89
C LYS A 167 -19.48 -11.91 1.64
N SER A 168 -18.21 -11.53 1.72
CA SER A 168 -17.29 -11.63 0.59
C SER A 168 -17.14 -13.05 0.07
N THR A 169 -17.02 -13.17 -1.25
CA THR A 169 -16.67 -14.41 -1.94
C THR A 169 -15.19 -14.71 -1.77
N GLN A 170 -14.34 -13.67 -1.77
CA GLN A 170 -12.90 -13.82 -1.73
C GLN A 170 -12.23 -12.60 -1.11
N ILE A 171 -11.21 -12.87 -0.30
CA ILE A 171 -10.30 -11.88 0.26
C ILE A 171 -8.93 -12.08 -0.38
N LEU A 172 -8.33 -11.02 -0.93
CA LEU A 172 -7.02 -11.09 -1.56
C LEU A 172 -5.96 -10.52 -0.62
N CYS A 173 -4.93 -11.30 -0.33
CA CYS A 173 -3.73 -10.84 0.35
C CYS A 173 -2.55 -10.87 -0.61
N PHE A 174 -1.56 -9.99 -0.41
CA PHE A 174 -0.43 -9.83 -1.34
C PHE A 174 0.89 -10.37 -0.78
N SER A 175 0.87 -10.82 0.47
CA SER A 175 1.95 -11.55 1.15
C SER A 175 1.37 -12.48 2.21
N ASN A 176 2.16 -13.44 2.71
CA ASN A 176 1.72 -14.22 3.88
C ASN A 176 1.69 -13.32 5.12
N SER A 177 2.54 -12.30 5.21
CA SER A 177 2.54 -11.31 6.28
C SER A 177 1.22 -10.55 6.34
N SER A 178 0.70 -10.07 5.21
CA SER A 178 -0.58 -9.36 5.20
C SER A 178 -1.73 -10.28 5.58
N LYS A 179 -1.69 -11.55 5.14
CA LYS A 179 -2.64 -12.60 5.55
C LYS A 179 -2.59 -12.84 7.06
N ASN A 180 -1.39 -13.02 7.62
CA ASN A 180 -1.23 -13.32 9.04
C ASN A 180 -1.67 -12.15 9.91
N ILE A 181 -1.35 -10.92 9.52
CA ILE A 181 -1.84 -9.70 10.18
C ILE A 181 -3.37 -9.61 10.13
N PHE A 182 -3.98 -9.88 8.98
CA PHE A 182 -5.43 -9.89 8.83
C PHE A 182 -6.10 -10.96 9.70
N LEU A 183 -5.52 -12.16 9.76
CA LEU A 183 -6.02 -13.28 10.54
C LEU A 183 -5.88 -13.11 12.06
N LYS A 184 -5.06 -12.17 12.54
CA LYS A 184 -5.06 -11.80 13.97
C LYS A 184 -6.41 -11.23 14.43
N VAL A 185 -7.18 -10.65 13.51
CA VAL A 185 -8.49 -10.05 13.81
C VAL A 185 -9.65 -10.88 13.29
N TYR A 186 -9.49 -11.48 12.11
CA TYR A 186 -10.55 -12.21 11.40
C TYR A 186 -10.18 -13.67 11.15
N SER A 187 -9.85 -14.39 12.21
CA SER A 187 -9.28 -15.75 12.16
C SER A 187 -10.20 -16.77 11.46
N ASP A 188 -11.51 -16.61 11.63
CA ASP A 188 -12.56 -17.46 11.04
C ASP A 188 -12.74 -17.28 9.52
N LEU A 189 -12.18 -16.20 8.94
CA LEU A 189 -12.27 -15.92 7.51
C LEU A 189 -11.13 -16.55 6.69
N SER A 190 -10.28 -17.39 7.30
CA SER A 190 -9.11 -18.00 6.65
C SER A 190 -9.41 -18.76 5.36
N SER A 191 -10.56 -19.43 5.27
CA SER A 191 -11.01 -20.19 4.10
C SER A 191 -11.33 -19.31 2.88
N LYS A 192 -11.50 -18.00 3.07
CA LYS A 192 -11.79 -17.03 2.00
C LYS A 192 -10.55 -16.33 1.45
N ILE A 193 -9.40 -16.52 2.10
CA ILE A 193 -8.18 -15.77 1.79
C ILE A 193 -7.37 -16.48 0.71
N ASN A 194 -7.12 -15.76 -0.38
CA ASN A 194 -6.15 -16.15 -1.40
C ASN A 194 -4.95 -15.20 -1.36
N VAL A 195 -3.74 -15.74 -1.17
CA VAL A 195 -2.51 -14.97 -1.24
C VAL A 195 -2.03 -14.95 -2.69
N ILE A 196 -2.14 -13.80 -3.34
CA ILE A 196 -1.76 -13.59 -4.74
C ILE A 196 -0.80 -12.41 -4.80
N PRO A 197 0.52 -12.64 -4.68
CA PRO A 197 1.50 -11.55 -4.76
C PRO A 197 1.38 -10.78 -6.07
N HIS A 198 1.56 -9.46 -6.01
CA HIS A 198 1.59 -8.64 -7.22
C HIS A 198 2.75 -9.03 -8.13
N LYS A 199 2.52 -8.89 -9.43
CA LYS A 199 3.58 -8.98 -10.45
C LYS A 199 3.94 -7.56 -10.89
N THR A 200 5.22 -7.22 -10.85
CA THR A 200 5.69 -5.99 -11.50
C THR A 200 5.57 -6.15 -13.01
N ARG A 201 4.99 -5.17 -13.72
CA ARG A 201 4.74 -5.24 -15.18
C ARG A 201 6.01 -5.47 -15.99
N ASP A 202 7.04 -4.65 -15.75
CA ASP A 202 8.31 -4.72 -16.45
C ASP A 202 9.39 -5.22 -15.51
N LYS A 203 10.09 -6.29 -15.88
CA LYS A 203 11.24 -6.77 -15.11
C LYS A 203 12.35 -5.73 -15.21
N LEU A 204 12.81 -5.23 -14.06
CA LEU A 204 14.06 -4.47 -14.01
C LEU A 204 15.22 -5.42 -14.28
N LYS A 205 16.29 -4.89 -14.87
CA LYS A 205 17.54 -5.61 -15.09
C LYS A 205 18.29 -5.73 -13.76
N LYS A 206 18.91 -6.89 -13.56
CA LYS A 206 19.93 -7.04 -12.52
C LYS A 206 21.15 -6.21 -12.91
N ILE A 207 21.42 -5.13 -12.17
CA ILE A 207 22.47 -4.15 -12.50
C ILE A 207 23.53 -4.01 -11.41
N TYR A 208 23.30 -4.55 -10.20
CA TYR A 208 24.32 -4.56 -9.16
C TYR A 208 25.52 -5.43 -9.55
N ASN A 209 26.72 -4.86 -9.42
CA ASN A 209 27.98 -5.56 -9.60
C ASN A 209 28.87 -5.37 -8.35
N PRO A 210 29.10 -6.42 -7.54
CA PRO A 210 29.94 -6.32 -6.36
C PRO A 210 31.38 -5.87 -6.64
N LYS A 211 31.91 -6.18 -7.83
CA LYS A 211 33.31 -5.85 -8.19
C LYS A 211 33.54 -4.35 -8.38
N LEU A 212 32.58 -3.67 -9.00
CA LEU A 212 32.65 -2.22 -9.24
C LEU A 212 32.49 -1.41 -7.95
N ASN A 213 31.85 -1.98 -6.92
CA ASN A 213 31.64 -1.29 -5.65
C ASN A 213 32.85 -1.34 -4.70
N LYS A 214 33.89 -2.13 -5.00
CA LYS A 214 35.12 -2.18 -4.17
C LYS A 214 36.03 -0.96 -4.37
N GLU A 215 35.85 -0.22 -5.46
CA GLU A 215 36.71 0.91 -5.83
C GLU A 215 36.29 2.22 -5.14
N ASN A 216 35.07 2.30 -4.58
CA ASN A 216 34.56 3.48 -3.91
C ASN A 216 34.36 3.21 -2.41
N ASN A 217 35.12 3.90 -1.57
CA ASN A 217 35.05 3.77 -0.11
C ASN A 217 33.84 4.52 0.52
N GLU A 218 33.06 5.27 -0.27
CA GLU A 218 31.85 5.96 0.21
C GLU A 218 30.65 5.00 0.24
N ILE A 219 29.95 4.94 1.38
CA ILE A 219 28.70 4.20 1.52
C ILE A 219 27.56 5.01 0.90
N ARG A 220 26.86 4.47 -0.10
CA ARG A 220 25.77 5.18 -0.79
C ARG A 220 24.47 4.41 -0.66
N ILE A 221 23.63 4.89 0.25
CA ILE A 221 22.38 4.24 0.66
C ILE A 221 21.23 4.80 -0.16
N GLY A 222 20.67 3.98 -1.04
CA GLY A 222 19.45 4.29 -1.77
C GLY A 222 18.19 4.07 -0.91
N ILE A 223 17.24 4.98 -1.01
CA ILE A 223 15.90 4.85 -0.42
C ILE A 223 14.88 5.15 -1.49
N LEU A 224 13.95 4.22 -1.78
CA LEU A 224 12.99 4.36 -2.88
C LEU A 224 11.60 4.78 -2.39
N GLY A 225 11.01 5.74 -3.10
CA GLY A 225 9.57 6.04 -3.05
C GLY A 225 9.23 7.36 -2.37
N ASN A 226 7.95 7.49 -2.02
CA ASN A 226 7.44 8.67 -1.31
C ASN A 226 7.52 8.46 0.21
N ILE A 227 8.55 9.03 0.83
CA ILE A 227 8.92 8.82 2.22
C ILE A 227 8.21 9.81 3.14
N HIS A 228 7.04 9.41 3.62
CA HIS A 228 6.31 10.06 4.70
C HIS A 228 6.54 9.33 6.04
N ILE A 229 5.94 9.80 7.13
CA ILE A 229 6.18 9.28 8.49
C ILE A 229 6.10 7.75 8.55
N SER A 230 5.01 7.13 8.07
CA SER A 230 4.87 5.66 8.10
C SER A 230 5.83 4.91 7.19
N LYS A 231 6.42 5.59 6.20
CA LYS A 231 7.47 5.03 5.32
C LYS A 231 8.88 5.31 5.85
N GLY A 232 9.01 5.86 7.06
CA GLY A 232 10.30 6.03 7.73
C GLY A 232 10.95 7.40 7.54
N ALA A 233 10.19 8.47 7.34
CA ALA A 233 10.82 9.80 7.21
C ALA A 233 11.70 10.16 8.42
N ASN A 234 11.26 9.85 9.65
CA ASN A 234 12.07 10.04 10.86
C ASN A 234 13.32 9.13 10.86
N ILE A 235 13.21 7.90 10.38
CA ILE A 235 14.37 6.99 10.23
C ILE A 235 15.41 7.58 9.28
N VAL A 236 14.99 8.21 8.17
CA VAL A 236 15.90 8.92 7.26
C VAL A 236 16.59 10.07 7.99
N LYS A 237 15.84 10.84 8.77
CA LYS A 237 16.39 11.94 9.58
C LYS A 237 17.44 11.43 10.56
N ASP A 238 17.09 10.43 11.36
CA ASP A 238 17.97 9.88 12.39
C ASP A 238 19.25 9.28 11.77
N LEU A 239 19.14 8.64 10.59
CA LEU A 239 20.29 8.14 9.83
C LEU A 239 21.21 9.25 9.34
N VAL A 240 20.66 10.32 8.78
CA VAL A 240 21.45 11.47 8.30
C VAL A 240 22.15 12.16 9.46
N GLU A 241 21.43 12.40 10.56
CA GLU A 241 22.02 12.99 11.78
C GLU A 241 23.12 12.10 12.37
N TYR A 242 22.93 10.78 12.37
CA TYR A 242 23.95 9.84 12.83
C TYR A 242 25.20 9.89 11.95
N ILE A 243 25.05 9.93 10.62
CA ILE A 243 26.17 10.04 9.67
C ILE A 243 26.94 11.35 9.90
N ASP A 244 26.23 12.48 10.01
CA ASP A 244 26.83 13.79 10.20
C ASP A 244 27.59 13.91 11.52
N ASN A 245 26.95 13.50 12.63
CA ASN A 245 27.54 13.59 13.98
C ASN A 245 28.80 12.72 14.12
N ASN A 246 28.84 11.58 13.43
CA ASN A 246 29.97 10.64 13.50
C ASN A 246 30.96 10.81 12.33
N LYS A 247 30.74 11.78 11.44
CA LYS A 247 31.58 12.05 10.24
C LYS A 247 31.83 10.80 9.40
N ILE A 248 30.79 9.98 9.24
CA ILE A 248 30.88 8.73 8.47
C ILE A 248 30.94 9.07 6.99
N ASN A 249 31.82 8.42 6.24
CA ASN A 249 31.90 8.57 4.78
C ASN A 249 30.73 7.87 4.08
N ALA A 250 29.52 8.42 4.27
CA ALA A 250 28.28 7.87 3.78
C ALA A 250 27.34 8.98 3.26
N LYS A 251 26.51 8.61 2.27
CA LYS A 251 25.47 9.47 1.71
C LYS A 251 24.16 8.71 1.59
N VAL A 252 23.07 9.34 2.01
CA VAL A 252 21.69 8.87 1.83
C VAL A 252 21.11 9.52 0.58
N ILE A 253 20.60 8.71 -0.34
CA ILE A 253 20.00 9.15 -1.60
C ILE A 253 18.55 8.68 -1.64
N VAL A 254 17.63 9.61 -1.41
CA VAL A 254 16.18 9.37 -1.54
C VAL A 254 15.79 9.54 -3.01
N ILE A 255 15.51 8.42 -3.68
CA ILE A 255 14.95 8.38 -5.02
C ILE A 255 13.43 8.48 -4.92
N GLY A 256 12.93 9.69 -5.10
CA GLY A 256 11.54 10.05 -4.83
C GLY A 256 11.45 11.31 -3.99
N SER A 257 10.49 11.35 -3.08
CA SER A 257 10.19 12.50 -2.22
C SER A 257 10.37 12.16 -0.75
N LEU A 258 10.76 13.15 0.04
CA LEU A 258 10.86 13.06 1.50
C LEU A 258 9.98 14.14 2.14
N HIS A 259 9.03 13.74 2.98
CA HIS A 259 8.09 14.64 3.65
C HIS A 259 8.64 15.19 4.97
N LEU A 260 9.95 15.43 5.01
CA LEU A 260 10.65 16.14 6.08
C LEU A 260 11.73 17.00 5.45
N LYS A 261 11.86 18.24 5.93
CA LYS A 261 12.95 19.11 5.54
C LYS A 261 14.18 18.78 6.37
N ILE A 262 15.24 18.32 5.72
CA ILE A 262 16.54 18.02 6.32
C ILE A 262 17.58 18.73 5.47
N GLU A 263 18.40 19.58 6.09
CA GLU A 263 19.50 20.27 5.43
C GLU A 263 20.81 19.59 5.86
N SER A 264 21.41 18.80 4.97
CA SER A 264 22.65 18.07 5.22
C SER A 264 23.36 17.73 3.91
N ASN A 265 24.70 17.75 3.93
CA ASN A 265 25.53 17.28 2.81
C ASN A 265 25.47 15.75 2.62
N SER A 266 25.10 15.03 3.68
CA SER A 266 24.96 13.57 3.70
C SER A 266 23.62 13.11 3.14
N LEU A 267 22.74 14.02 2.70
CA LEU A 267 21.45 13.72 2.12
C LEU A 267 21.32 14.29 0.70
N GLU A 268 20.72 13.50 -0.19
CA GLU A 268 20.29 13.93 -1.51
C GLU A 268 18.88 13.41 -1.80
N ILE A 269 18.01 14.28 -2.32
CA ILE A 269 16.64 13.92 -2.71
C ILE A 269 16.50 14.17 -4.22
N THR A 270 16.17 13.14 -4.99
CA THR A 270 16.15 13.26 -6.47
C THR A 270 14.85 13.82 -7.02
N GLY A 271 13.78 13.85 -6.22
CA GLY A 271 12.43 14.12 -6.68
C GLY A 271 11.75 12.90 -7.31
N GLU A 272 10.51 13.11 -7.77
CA GLU A 272 9.71 12.06 -8.41
C GLU A 272 10.42 11.44 -9.62
N TYR A 273 10.21 10.15 -9.82
CA TYR A 273 10.83 9.40 -10.91
C TYR A 273 9.83 8.53 -11.64
N LYS A 274 10.09 8.32 -12.93
CA LYS A 274 9.44 7.25 -13.69
C LYS A 274 10.19 5.96 -13.43
N ARG A 275 9.45 4.87 -13.20
CA ARG A 275 10.03 3.54 -12.97
C ARG A 275 11.01 3.11 -14.07
N SER A 276 10.73 3.46 -15.33
CA SER A 276 11.62 3.20 -16.47
C SER A 276 13.02 3.82 -16.35
N ASN A 277 13.17 4.87 -15.53
CA ASN A 277 14.43 5.58 -15.34
C ASN A 277 15.19 5.09 -14.10
N LEU A 278 14.59 4.20 -13.30
CA LEU A 278 15.12 3.79 -12.00
C LEU A 278 16.53 3.21 -12.13
N GLU A 279 16.76 2.30 -13.07
CA GLU A 279 18.09 1.70 -13.31
C GLU A 279 19.18 2.74 -13.58
N ASN A 280 18.85 3.78 -14.36
CA ASN A 280 19.78 4.85 -14.71
C ASN A 280 20.05 5.78 -13.53
N ILE A 281 19.02 6.12 -12.76
CA ILE A 281 19.17 6.93 -11.54
C ILE A 281 20.11 6.20 -10.57
N VAL A 282 19.86 4.91 -10.32
CA VAL A 282 20.64 4.11 -9.38
C VAL A 282 22.12 4.03 -9.79
N LYS A 283 22.41 3.82 -11.08
CA LYS A 283 23.77 3.83 -11.63
C LYS A 283 24.43 5.20 -11.50
N ASN A 284 23.76 6.27 -11.94
CA ASN A 284 24.32 7.63 -11.94
C ASN A 284 24.59 8.15 -10.53
N LYS A 285 23.81 7.68 -9.55
CA LYS A 285 24.00 8.01 -8.14
C LYS A 285 24.97 7.07 -7.44
N ASN A 286 25.62 6.13 -8.14
CA ASN A 286 26.57 5.18 -7.57
C ASN A 286 26.05 4.50 -6.28
N ILE A 287 24.76 4.22 -6.21
CA ILE A 287 24.16 3.58 -5.04
C ILE A 287 24.77 2.18 -4.93
N ASN A 288 25.17 1.78 -3.72
CA ASN A 288 25.80 0.48 -3.49
C ASN A 288 24.99 -0.43 -2.54
N ARG A 289 23.99 0.12 -1.84
CA ARG A 289 23.06 -0.61 -0.98
C ARG A 289 21.75 0.15 -0.82
N PHE A 290 20.70 -0.52 -0.38
CA PHE A 290 19.38 0.08 -0.19
C PHE A 290 18.84 -0.13 1.22
N LEU A 291 18.07 0.84 1.69
CA LEU A 291 17.21 0.75 2.87
C LEU A 291 15.75 0.96 2.44
N ILE A 292 14.85 0.08 2.89
CA ILE A 292 13.41 0.38 2.91
C ILE A 292 13.04 0.70 4.37
N PRO A 293 12.98 1.99 4.75
CA PRO A 293 12.85 2.40 6.15
C PRO A 293 11.40 2.34 6.67
N SER A 294 10.53 1.55 6.03
CA SER A 294 9.11 1.54 6.37
C SER A 294 8.87 0.95 7.76
N ILE A 295 8.28 1.77 8.63
CA ILE A 295 7.94 1.41 10.02
C ILE A 295 6.51 0.84 10.13
N CYS A 296 5.72 0.93 9.06
CA CYS A 296 4.45 0.22 8.97
C CYS A 296 4.62 -1.14 8.29
N PRO A 297 3.77 -2.13 8.62
CA PRO A 297 3.71 -3.35 7.83
C PRO A 297 3.25 -3.03 6.41
N GLU A 298 4.10 -3.23 5.42
CA GLU A 298 3.65 -3.17 4.03
C GLU A 298 2.81 -4.41 3.72
N THR A 299 1.82 -4.28 2.85
CA THR A 299 1.01 -5.43 2.37
C THR A 299 1.71 -6.21 1.27
N PHE A 300 2.55 -5.54 0.47
CA PHE A 300 3.37 -6.13 -0.60
C PHE A 300 4.79 -5.56 -0.70
N SER A 301 4.94 -4.23 -0.60
CA SER A 301 6.19 -3.46 -0.80
C SER A 301 6.80 -3.55 -2.21
N TYR A 302 6.26 -2.75 -3.15
CA TYR A 302 6.78 -2.66 -4.53
C TYR A 302 8.25 -2.23 -4.58
N THR A 303 8.67 -1.30 -3.73
CA THR A 303 10.04 -0.79 -3.69
C THR A 303 11.03 -1.88 -3.27
N THR A 304 10.67 -2.76 -2.32
CA THR A 304 11.47 -3.93 -1.93
C THR A 304 11.66 -4.87 -3.13
N GLU A 305 10.58 -5.16 -3.86
CA GLU A 305 10.63 -5.99 -5.07
C GLU A 305 11.52 -5.38 -6.16
N GLU A 306 11.46 -4.06 -6.38
CA GLU A 306 12.28 -3.36 -7.36
C GLU A 306 13.78 -3.44 -7.04
N VAL A 307 14.16 -3.25 -5.77
CA VAL A 307 15.56 -3.39 -5.33
C VAL A 307 16.07 -4.82 -5.52
N ILE A 308 15.24 -5.82 -5.19
CA ILE A 308 15.57 -7.24 -5.39
C ILE A 308 15.80 -7.56 -6.87
N GLN A 309 14.96 -7.04 -7.77
CA GLN A 309 15.14 -7.23 -9.22
C GLN A 309 16.45 -6.61 -9.72
N MET A 310 16.81 -5.43 -9.21
CA MET A 310 18.08 -4.77 -9.54
C MET A 310 19.29 -5.51 -8.92
N GLY A 311 19.07 -6.36 -7.93
CA GLY A 311 20.07 -7.26 -7.35
C GLY A 311 20.99 -6.63 -6.31
N TYR A 312 20.57 -5.53 -5.67
CA TYR A 312 21.37 -4.82 -4.67
C TYR A 312 21.28 -5.43 -3.27
N PRO A 313 22.30 -5.21 -2.41
CA PRO A 313 22.17 -5.38 -0.96
C PRO A 313 21.02 -4.55 -0.42
N LEU A 314 20.16 -5.17 0.39
CA LEU A 314 18.90 -4.58 0.83
C LEU A 314 18.67 -4.80 2.32
N PHE A 315 18.44 -3.71 3.02
CA PHE A 315 18.13 -3.68 4.45
C PHE A 315 16.68 -3.25 4.65
N VAL A 316 15.96 -3.97 5.52
CA VAL A 316 14.56 -3.67 5.87
C VAL A 316 14.32 -3.93 7.34
N PHE A 317 13.32 -3.28 7.92
CA PHE A 317 12.87 -3.60 9.27
C PHE A 317 12.05 -4.89 9.30
N ASN A 318 12.09 -5.57 10.44
CA ASN A 318 11.36 -6.82 10.71
C ASN A 318 9.84 -6.62 10.85
N ILE A 319 9.22 -6.07 9.81
CA ILE A 319 7.82 -5.67 9.78
C ILE A 319 7.26 -6.02 8.40
N GLY A 320 6.03 -6.54 8.35
CA GLY A 320 5.25 -6.63 7.12
C GLY A 320 5.84 -7.47 5.99
N ALA A 321 5.30 -7.24 4.79
CA ALA A 321 5.72 -7.92 3.57
C ALA A 321 7.17 -7.63 3.17
N GLN A 322 7.73 -6.48 3.54
CA GLN A 322 9.12 -6.15 3.26
C GLN A 322 10.08 -7.15 3.93
N ALA A 323 9.84 -7.51 5.19
CA ALA A 323 10.66 -8.49 5.91
C ALA A 323 10.51 -9.90 5.34
N GLU A 324 9.28 -10.34 5.07
CA GLU A 324 9.00 -11.66 4.45
C GLU A 324 9.76 -11.83 3.14
N ARG A 325 9.75 -10.80 2.30
CA ARG A 325 10.39 -10.84 0.99
C ARG A 325 11.92 -10.88 1.10
N VAL A 326 12.49 -10.07 2.00
CA VAL A 326 13.94 -9.99 2.20
C VAL A 326 14.50 -11.23 2.89
N SER A 327 13.72 -11.91 3.73
CA SER A 327 14.15 -13.15 4.39
C SER A 327 14.53 -14.28 3.41
N ASN A 328 14.00 -14.23 2.19
CA ASN A 328 14.29 -15.20 1.13
C ASN A 328 15.28 -14.67 0.07
N TYR A 329 15.84 -13.48 0.27
CA TYR A 329 16.72 -12.81 -0.69
C TYR A 329 18.19 -12.93 -0.25
N PRO A 330 19.10 -13.52 -1.05
CA PRO A 330 20.48 -13.78 -0.62
C PRO A 330 21.31 -12.53 -0.24
N LEU A 331 20.97 -11.36 -0.74
CA LEU A 331 21.62 -10.09 -0.38
C LEU A 331 20.72 -9.23 0.53
N GLY A 332 19.75 -9.86 1.17
CA GLY A 332 18.78 -9.26 2.07
C GLY A 332 19.21 -9.36 3.52
N THR A 333 19.03 -8.28 4.28
CA THR A 333 19.22 -8.27 5.74
C THR A 333 17.99 -7.68 6.42
N VAL A 334 17.36 -8.46 7.29
CA VAL A 334 16.31 -7.97 8.19
C VAL A 334 16.99 -7.46 9.46
N VAL A 335 16.69 -6.22 9.85
CA VAL A 335 17.32 -5.54 10.99
C VAL A 335 16.28 -4.98 11.94
N GLU A 336 16.68 -4.78 13.19
CA GLU A 336 15.84 -4.10 14.17
C GLU A 336 15.98 -2.58 14.03
N ILE A 337 14.90 -1.85 14.29
CA ILE A 337 14.86 -0.38 14.12
C ILE A 337 15.90 0.32 15.01
N ASN A 338 16.21 -0.22 16.19
CA ASN A 338 17.06 0.48 17.16
C ASN A 338 18.56 0.35 16.86
N ASN A 339 18.99 -0.60 16.03
CA ASN A 339 20.42 -0.84 15.77
C ASN A 339 20.77 -0.98 14.29
N PHE A 340 19.88 -0.61 13.37
CA PHE A 340 20.10 -0.79 11.93
C PHE A 340 21.36 -0.08 11.40
N TYR A 341 21.80 1.02 12.04
CA TYR A 341 23.06 1.71 11.73
C TYR A 341 24.26 0.77 11.73
N GLU A 342 24.30 -0.17 12.67
CA GLU A 342 25.40 -1.13 12.83
C GLU A 342 25.52 -2.12 11.67
N TYR A 343 24.48 -2.25 10.86
CA TYR A 343 24.41 -3.14 9.72
C TYR A 343 24.55 -2.38 8.41
N ILE A 344 23.84 -1.26 8.27
CA ILE A 344 23.80 -0.55 6.99
C ILE A 344 25.06 0.27 6.71
N LEU A 345 25.77 0.71 7.77
CA LEU A 345 26.98 1.53 7.67
C LEU A 345 28.29 0.71 7.75
N LYS A 346 28.20 -0.63 7.75
CA LYS A 346 29.35 -1.54 7.59
C LYS A 346 29.30 -2.14 6.19
#